data_AF-A0A9P7G9R2-F1
#
_entry.id   AF-A0A9P7G9R2-F1
#
_cell.length_a   1.000
_cell.length_b   1.000
_cell.length_c   1.000
_cell.angle_alpha   90.00
_cell.angle_beta   90.00
_cell.angle_gamma   90.00
#
_symmetry.space_group_name_H-M   'P 1'
#
loop_
_entity.id
_entity.type
_entity.pdbx_description
1 polymer ?
#
loop_
_entity_poly.entity_id
_entity_poly.type
_entity_poly.pdbx_seq_one_letter_code
_entity_poly.pdbx_strand_id
1 'polypeptide(L)' 'MSTSISNLVPIFSGVNWNDWSAKMEDFLGSQELWFYVKGINQKPAAVFDYET' A
#
# COMPACT_ATOMS: atom_id res chain seq x y z
N MET A 1 14.40 13.11 14.71
CA MET A 1 14.93 11.80 14.25
C MET A 1 14.18 11.44 12.98
N SER A 2 14.85 11.35 11.83
CA SER A 2 14.19 10.94 10.58
C SER A 2 14.14 9.41 10.57
N THR A 3 12.98 8.85 10.91
CA THR A 3 12.74 7.42 10.74
C THR A 3 12.49 7.17 9.27
N SER A 4 13.48 6.58 8.58
CA SER A 4 13.36 6.16 7.20
C SER A 4 12.11 5.28 7.02
N ILE A 5 11.11 5.81 6.33
CA ILE A 5 9.86 5.12 5.95
C ILE A 5 10.15 3.83 5.16
N SER A 6 11.36 3.71 4.61
CA SER A 6 11.90 2.56 3.89
C SER A 6 11.90 1.24 4.68
N ASN A 7 11.78 1.26 6.02
CA ASN A 7 11.77 0.04 6.84
C ASN A 7 10.37 -0.54 7.10
N LEU A 8 9.29 0.11 6.63
CA LEU A 8 7.90 -0.31 6.94
C LEU A 8 7.21 -1.04 5.79
N VAL A 9 7.63 -0.81 4.54
CA VAL A 9 6.99 -1.43 3.36
C VAL A 9 7.64 -2.80 3.10
N PRO A 10 6.88 -3.91 3.04
CA PRO A 10 7.41 -5.22 2.69
C PRO A 10 8.00 -5.24 1.27
N ILE A 11 9.32 -5.42 1.15
CA ILE A 11 9.99 -5.52 -0.15
C ILE A 11 9.94 -6.97 -0.66
N PHE A 12 9.54 -7.15 -1.92
CA PHE A 12 9.55 -8.48 -2.54
C PHE A 12 10.96 -8.84 -3.01
N SER A 13 11.55 -9.89 -2.45
CA SER A 13 12.89 -10.36 -2.81
C SER A 13 12.90 -11.39 -3.95
N GLY A 14 11.75 -11.71 -4.54
CA GLY A 14 11.61 -12.74 -5.58
C GLY A 14 11.37 -14.16 -5.05
N VAL A 15 11.43 -14.36 -3.73
CA VAL A 15 11.17 -15.66 -3.06
C VAL A 15 10.10 -15.51 -1.99
N ASN A 16 9.51 -16.64 -1.54
CA ASN A 16 8.50 -16.69 -0.47
C ASN A 16 7.29 -15.77 -0.71
N TRP A 17 6.72 -15.84 -1.92
CA TRP A 17 5.56 -15.06 -2.34
C TRP A 17 4.45 -15.02 -1.27
N ASN A 18 4.09 -16.16 -0.70
CA ASN A 18 3.00 -16.25 0.29
C ASN A 18 3.28 -15.43 1.57
N ASP A 19 4.52 -15.45 2.06
CA ASP A 19 4.92 -14.69 3.25
C ASP A 19 4.97 -13.19 2.95
N TRP A 20 5.52 -12.83 1.78
CA TRP A 20 5.52 -11.43 1.33
C TRP A 20 4.11 -10.90 1.12
N SER A 21 3.22 -11.66 0.48
CA SER A 21 1.85 -11.23 0.19
C SER A 21 1.05 -11.04 1.47
N ALA A 22 1.22 -11.92 2.46
CA ALA A 22 0.59 -11.77 3.77
C ALA A 22 1.06 -10.49 4.48
N LYS A 23 2.38 -10.24 4.51
CA LYS A 23 2.94 -9.01 5.08
C LYS A 23 2.47 -7.75 4.35
N MET A 24 2.34 -7.80 3.03
CA MET A 24 1.85 -6.69 2.22
C MET A 24 0.35 -6.43 2.46
N GLU A 25 -0.46 -7.49 2.59
CA GLU A 25 -1.86 -7.40 3.00
C GLU A 25 -2.00 -6.75 4.38
N ASP A 26 -1.22 -7.19 5.38
CA ASP A 26 -1.24 -6.60 6.72
C ASP A 26 -0.78 -5.13 6.72
N PHE A 27 0.31 -4.83 6.00
CA PHE A 27 0.84 -3.47 5.89
C PHE A 27 -0.18 -2.50 5.28
N LEU A 28 -0.78 -2.87 4.14
CA LEU A 28 -1.79 -2.05 3.48
C LEU A 28 -3.12 -2.06 4.25
N GLY A 29 -3.45 -3.17 4.93
CA GLY A 29 -4.64 -3.31 5.75
C GLY A 29 -4.63 -2.37 6.94
N SER A 30 -3.48 -2.23 7.62
CA SER A 30 -3.30 -1.28 8.73
C SER A 30 -3.52 0.20 8.35
N GLN A 31 -3.47 0.51 7.05
CA GLN A 31 -3.67 1.84 6.49
C GLN A 31 -5.01 1.96 5.75
N GLU A 32 -5.87 0.94 5.84
CA GLU A 32 -7.14 0.83 5.09
C GLU A 32 -6.98 0.86 3.56
N LEU A 33 -5.74 0.73 3.07
CA LEU A 33 -5.40 0.78 1.65
C LEU A 33 -5.68 -0.55 0.95
N TRP A 34 -5.65 -1.66 1.70
CA TRP A 34 -5.87 -2.98 1.14
C TRP A 34 -7.28 -3.15 0.53
N PHE A 35 -8.27 -2.39 1.03
CA PHE A 35 -9.62 -2.38 0.47
C PHE A 35 -9.67 -1.88 -0.98
N TYR A 36 -8.76 -0.98 -1.38
CA TYR A 36 -8.64 -0.57 -2.78
C TYR A 36 -8.04 -1.69 -3.64
N VAL A 37 -7.06 -2.43 -3.11
CA VAL A 37 -6.46 -3.59 -3.81
C VAL A 37 -7.49 -4.71 -4.00
N LYS A 38 -8.31 -4.98 -2.99
CA LYS A 38 -9.44 -5.92 -3.08
C LYS A 38 -10.59 -5.42 -3.97
N GLY A 39 -10.56 -4.18 -4.44
CA GLY A 39 -11.63 -3.57 -5.25
C GLY A 39 -12.91 -3.30 -4.47
N ILE A 40 -12.87 -3.34 -3.13
CA ILE A 40 -13.99 -3.01 -2.25
C ILE A 40 -14.23 -1.49 -2.28
N ASN A 41 -13.15 -0.72 -2.20
CA ASN A 41 -13.19 0.73 -2.32
C ASN A 41 -12.88 1.17 -3.76
N GLN A 42 -13.66 2.10 -4.30
CA GLN A 42 -13.34 2.74 -5.59
C GLN A 42 -12.10 3.61 -5.45
N LYS A 43 -11.23 3.61 -6.47
CA LYS A 43 -10.08 4.53 -6.49
C LYS A 43 -10.58 5.97 -6.28
N PRO A 44 -9.88 6.79 -5.48
CA PRO A 44 -10.19 8.20 -5.39
C PRO A 44 -10.17 8.84 -6.78
N ALA A 45 -11.12 9.74 -7.06
CA ALA A 45 -11.03 10.58 -8.25
C ALA A 45 -9.72 11.36 -8.17
N ALA A 46 -8.93 11.34 -9.24
CA ALA A 46 -7.77 12.21 -9.32
C ALA A 46 -8.30 13.64 -9.29
N VAL A 47 -8.00 14.38 -8.22
CA VAL A 47 -8.23 15.82 -8.19
C VAL A 47 -7.17 16.40 -9.11
N PHE A 48 -7.53 16.61 -10.38
CA PHE A 48 -6.76 17.51 -11.21
C PHE A 48 -7.05 18.90 -10.68
N ASP A 49 -6.12 19.45 -9.90
CA ASP A 49 -6.14 20.87 -9.56
C ASP A 49 -6.03 21.64 -10.87
N TYR A 50 -7.19 22.01 -11.43
CA TYR A 50 -7.24 23.06 -12.43
C TYR A 50 -6.99 24.35 -11.65
N GLU A 51 -5.73 24.76 -11.53
CA GLU A 51 -5.44 26.16 -11.27
C GLU A 51 -6.08 26.97 -12.41
N THR A 52 -7.03 27.82 -12.03
CA THR A 52 -7.78 28.77 -12.87
C THR A 52 -6.91 29.74 -13.62
#